data_AF-A0AAE3R1Q3-F1
#
_entry.id   AF-A0AAE3R1Q3-F1
#
_cell.length_a   1.000
_cell.length_b   1.000
_cell.length_c   1.000
_cell.angle_alpha   90.00
_cell.angle_beta   90.00
_cell.angle_gamma   90.00
#
_symmetry.space_group_name_H-M   'P 1'
#
loop_
_entity.id
_entity.type
_entity.pdbx_description
1 polymer ?
#
loop_
_entity_poly.entity_id
_entity_poly.type
_entity_poly.pdbx_seq_one_letter_code
_entity_poly.pdbx_strand_id
1 'polypeptide(L)'
;MDLLRIPQVLEQLQTELASLQAEVRRLQASHTGQAKRITMADAENQLGVSRFHIRRLIGAGIIQSGQRIGAGKNAKWTFDYQEILHLVKNPSFLNIESVS
;
A
#
# COMPACT_ATOMS: atom_id res chain seq x y z
N MET A 1 -37.20 -36.92 3.49
CA MET A 1 -35.96 -36.37 2.89
C MET A 1 -36.34 -35.00 2.32
N ASP A 2 -36.08 -33.93 3.07
CA ASP A 2 -36.56 -32.58 2.76
C ASP A 2 -35.74 -31.93 1.65
N LEU A 3 -36.14 -32.18 0.40
CA LEU A 3 -35.56 -31.56 -0.80
C LEU A 3 -35.76 -30.03 -0.85
N LEU A 4 -36.68 -29.49 -0.04
CA LEU A 4 -36.93 -28.05 0.10
C LEU A 4 -35.85 -27.31 0.92
N ARG A 5 -34.98 -28.04 1.62
CA ARG A 5 -33.93 -27.44 2.47
C ARG A 5 -32.71 -27.00 1.66
N ILE A 6 -32.46 -27.64 0.51
CA ILE A 6 -31.28 -27.38 -0.33
C ILE A 6 -31.33 -25.98 -0.97
N PRO A 7 -32.46 -25.53 -1.57
CA PRO A 7 -32.56 -24.17 -2.11
C PRO A 7 -32.42 -23.10 -1.02
N GLN A 8 -32.98 -23.35 0.16
CA GLN A 8 -32.98 -22.41 1.28
C GLN A 8 -31.58 -22.22 1.89
N VAL A 9 -30.81 -23.32 1.99
CA VAL A 9 -29.41 -23.27 2.39
C VAL A 9 -28.55 -22.56 1.34
N LEU A 10 -28.86 -22.73 0.06
CA LEU A 10 -28.14 -22.05 -1.02
C LEU A 10 -28.36 -20.53 -0.99
N GLU A 11 -29.59 -20.07 -0.77
CA GLU A 11 -29.90 -18.64 -0.60
C GLU A 11 -29.22 -18.03 0.63
N GLN A 12 -29.18 -18.75 1.74
CA GLN A 12 -28.46 -18.31 2.94
C GLN A 12 -26.97 -18.15 2.67
N LEU A 13 -26.33 -19.15 2.05
CA LEU A 13 -24.91 -19.06 1.70
C LEU A 13 -24.62 -17.91 0.74
N GLN A 14 -25.47 -17.67 -0.26
CA GLN A 14 -25.31 -16.54 -1.19
C GLN A 14 -25.41 -15.19 -0.46
N THR A 15 -26.33 -15.07 0.49
CA THR A 15 -26.52 -13.86 1.30
C THR A 15 -25.33 -13.60 2.22
N GLU A 16 -24.82 -14.64 2.90
CA GLU A 16 -23.62 -14.55 3.73
C GLU A 16 -22.40 -14.17 2.90
N LEU A 17 -22.24 -14.76 1.71
CA LEU A 17 -21.11 -14.48 0.82
C LEU A 17 -21.14 -13.03 0.30
N ALA A 18 -22.32 -12.52 -0.07
CA ALA A 18 -22.51 -11.12 -0.43
C ALA A 18 -22.18 -10.17 0.74
N SER A 19 -22.58 -10.54 1.96
CA SER A 19 -22.31 -9.75 3.17
C SER A 19 -20.82 -9.73 3.51
N LEU A 20 -20.15 -10.87 3.41
CA LEU A 20 -18.69 -10.97 3.57
C LEU A 20 -17.94 -10.16 2.50
N GLN A 21 -18.37 -10.21 1.25
CA GLN A 21 -17.76 -9.39 0.18
C GLN A 21 -17.95 -7.88 0.42
N ALA A 22 -19.11 -7.47 0.92
CA ALA A 22 -19.35 -6.08 1.28
C ALA A 22 -18.46 -5.62 2.44
N GLU A 23 -18.25 -6.48 3.44
CA GLU A 23 -17.37 -6.17 4.57
C GLU A 23 -15.90 -6.13 4.15
N VAL A 24 -15.46 -7.06 3.29
CA VAL A 24 -14.11 -7.00 2.69
C VAL A 24 -13.91 -5.69 1.94
N ARG A 25 -14.89 -5.24 1.14
CA ARG A 25 -14.82 -3.95 0.45
C ARG A 25 -14.77 -2.76 1.42
N ARG A 26 -15.56 -2.80 2.50
CA ARG A 26 -15.50 -1.78 3.57
C ARG A 26 -14.16 -1.74 4.26
N LEU A 27 -13.61 -2.90 4.62
CA LEU A 27 -12.30 -3.03 5.26
C LEU A 27 -11.18 -2.61 4.31
N GLN A 28 -11.27 -2.92 3.03
CA GLN A 28 -10.34 -2.42 2.01
C GLN A 28 -10.42 -0.90 1.89
N ALA A 29 -11.64 -0.33 1.83
CA ALA A 29 -11.86 1.10 1.75
C ALA A 29 -11.36 1.84 3.01
N SER A 30 -11.57 1.27 4.20
CA SER A 30 -11.08 1.84 5.46
C SER A 30 -9.55 1.73 5.59
N HIS A 31 -8.96 0.64 5.10
CA HIS A 31 -7.52 0.44 5.08
C HIS A 31 -6.82 1.36 4.06
N THR A 32 -7.49 1.72 2.95
CA THR A 32 -7.00 2.76 2.03
C THR A 32 -7.20 4.19 2.58
N GLY A 33 -8.12 4.39 3.51
CA GLY A 33 -8.50 5.71 4.04
C GLY A 33 -7.51 6.33 5.04
N GLN A 34 -6.58 5.56 5.59
CA GLN A 34 -5.46 6.07 6.38
C GLN A 34 -4.15 5.72 5.67
N ALA A 35 -3.83 6.48 4.62
CA ALA A 35 -2.49 6.49 4.03
C ALA A 35 -1.50 6.94 5.11
N LYS A 36 -1.00 5.99 5.90
CA LYS A 36 0.00 6.23 6.94
C LYS A 36 1.21 6.77 6.23
N ARG A 37 1.56 8.03 6.50
CA ARG A 37 2.73 8.65 5.90
C ARG A 37 3.94 8.50 6.81
N ILE A 38 5.05 8.10 6.22
CA ILE A 38 6.34 7.95 6.91
C ILE A 38 7.33 8.99 6.43
N THR A 39 8.34 9.27 7.25
CA THR A 39 9.38 10.24 6.91
C THR A 39 10.45 9.62 6.00
N MET A 40 11.31 10.46 5.42
CA MET A 40 12.53 9.99 4.73
C MET A 40 13.39 9.07 5.60
N ALA A 41 13.58 9.41 6.89
CA ALA A 41 14.39 8.59 7.78
C ALA A 41 13.77 7.20 8.02
N ASP A 42 12.44 7.13 8.15
CA ASP A 42 11.74 5.86 8.29
C ASP A 42 11.85 5.02 7.00
N ALA A 43 11.77 5.67 5.83
CA ALA A 43 11.95 5.00 4.54
C ALA A 43 13.38 4.49 4.35
N GLU A 44 14.40 5.27 4.75
CA GLU A 44 15.82 4.82 4.77
C GLU A 44 15.97 3.55 5.62
N ASN A 45 15.40 3.56 6.83
CA ASN A 45 15.48 2.43 7.75
C ASN A 45 14.74 1.19 7.24
N GLN A 46 13.57 1.35 6.62
CA GLN A 46 12.78 0.22 6.11
C GLN A 46 13.38 -0.41 4.85
N LEU A 47 13.83 0.42 3.91
CA LEU A 47 14.39 -0.05 2.64
C LEU A 47 15.86 -0.48 2.77
N GLY A 48 16.55 -0.07 3.85
CA GLY A 48 17.97 -0.33 4.02
C GLY A 48 18.86 0.41 3.01
N VAL A 49 18.37 1.51 2.43
CA VAL A 49 19.07 2.31 1.42
C VAL A 49 19.19 3.78 1.87
N SER A 50 20.19 4.48 1.33
CA SER A 50 20.37 5.90 1.64
C SER A 50 19.28 6.79 1.02
N ARG A 51 19.04 7.98 1.60
CA ARG A 51 18.15 9.01 1.04
C ARG A 51 18.47 9.39 -0.40
N PHE A 52 19.74 9.31 -0.80
CA PHE A 52 20.15 9.60 -2.18
C PHE A 52 19.58 8.54 -3.11
N HIS A 53 19.63 7.28 -2.71
CA HIS A 53 19.02 6.17 -3.44
C HIS A 53 17.50 6.30 -3.50
N ILE A 54 16.86 6.66 -2.39
CA ILE A 54 15.40 6.94 -2.36
C ILE A 54 15.05 8.06 -3.35
N ARG A 55 15.83 9.14 -3.41
CA ARG A 55 15.63 10.19 -4.42
C ARG A 55 15.80 9.69 -5.85
N ARG A 56 16.72 8.75 -6.10
CA ARG A 56 16.84 8.10 -7.42
C ARG A 56 15.63 7.23 -7.72
N LEU A 57 15.08 6.50 -6.75
CA LEU A 57 13.84 5.72 -6.90
C LEU A 57 12.65 6.62 -7.24
N ILE A 58 12.57 7.81 -6.63
CA ILE A 58 11.57 8.83 -6.98
C ILE A 58 11.79 9.33 -8.41
N GLY A 59 13.03 9.70 -8.76
CA GLY A 59 13.36 10.17 -10.11
C GLY A 59 13.12 9.13 -11.20
N ALA A 60 13.25 7.84 -10.88
CA ALA A 60 12.95 6.71 -11.76
C ALA A 60 11.45 6.33 -11.79
N GLY A 61 10.59 7.02 -11.02
CA GLY A 61 9.15 6.74 -10.95
C GLY A 61 8.78 5.45 -10.21
N ILE A 62 9.74 4.85 -9.49
CA ILE A 62 9.54 3.64 -8.67
C ILE A 62 8.82 3.99 -7.36
N ILE A 63 9.17 5.13 -6.76
CA ILE A 63 8.43 5.71 -5.63
C ILE A 63 7.64 6.90 -6.15
N GLN A 64 6.31 6.80 -6.14
CA GLN A 64 5.41 7.82 -6.67
C GLN A 64 4.75 8.65 -5.56
N SER A 65 4.61 8.09 -4.35
CA SER A 65 3.97 8.78 -3.22
C SER A 65 4.86 9.82 -2.51
N GLY A 66 6.09 10.00 -3.00
CA GLY A 66 7.06 10.95 -2.47
C GLY A 66 6.52 12.38 -2.56
N GLN A 67 6.22 12.98 -1.41
CA GLN A 67 5.72 14.36 -1.35
C GLN A 67 6.62 15.19 -0.45
N ARG A 68 6.98 16.38 -0.94
CA ARG A 68 7.66 17.40 -0.15
C ARG A 68 6.62 18.29 0.54
N ILE A 69 6.54 18.18 1.86
CA ILE A 69 5.65 18.98 2.71
C ILE A 69 6.43 20.12 3.38
N GLY A 70 5.82 21.30 3.48
CA GLY A 70 6.46 22.50 4.04
C GLY A 70 7.26 23.33 3.01
N ALA A 71 7.79 24.46 3.47
CA ALA A 71 8.46 25.46 2.62
C ALA A 71 9.90 25.74 3.05
N GLY A 72 10.74 26.13 2.09
CA GLY A 72 12.13 26.55 2.34
C GLY A 72 12.98 25.47 3.00
N LYS A 73 13.74 25.86 4.03
CA LYS A 73 14.69 24.98 4.74
C LYS A 73 14.03 23.90 5.62
N ASN A 74 12.74 24.06 5.94
CA ASN A 74 11.99 23.15 6.82
C ASN A 74 11.19 22.10 6.04
N ALA A 75 11.35 22.05 4.71
CA ALA A 75 10.63 21.11 3.87
C ALA A 75 11.05 19.66 4.20
N LYS A 76 10.06 18.82 4.49
CA LYS A 76 10.25 17.38 4.80
C LYS A 76 9.71 16.54 3.66
N TRP A 77 10.36 15.42 3.40
CA TRP A 77 9.80 14.39 2.52
C TRP A 77 8.99 13.40 3.34
N THR A 78 7.84 13.07 2.81
CA THR A 78 7.01 11.98 3.32
C THR A 78 6.70 10.98 2.21
N PHE A 79 6.31 9.77 2.59
CA PHE A 79 6.02 8.65 1.69
C PHE A 79 4.80 7.88 2.19
N ASP A 80 4.07 7.24 1.30
CA ASP A 80 3.04 6.28 1.66
C ASP A 80 3.70 5.02 2.23
N TYR A 81 3.29 4.64 3.44
CA TYR A 81 3.81 3.46 4.11
C TYR A 81 3.61 2.17 3.31
N GLN A 82 2.46 2.00 2.66
CA GLN A 82 2.15 0.79 1.88
C GLN A 82 3.04 0.67 0.65
N GLU A 83 3.33 1.79 -0.02
CA GLU A 83 4.27 1.80 -1.15
C GLU A 83 5.67 1.39 -0.70
N ILE A 84 6.16 1.95 0.41
CA ILE A 84 7.47 1.60 0.96
C ILE A 84 7.51 0.13 1.40
N LEU A 85 6.47 -0.35 2.09
CA LEU A 85 6.36 -1.75 2.50
C LEU A 85 6.32 -2.70 1.29
N HIS A 86 5.67 -2.30 0.20
CA HIS A 86 5.64 -3.07 -1.03
C HIS A 86 7.04 -3.21 -1.65
N LEU A 87 7.85 -2.16 -1.62
CA LEU A 87 9.24 -2.19 -2.08
C LEU A 87 10.13 -3.05 -1.17
N VAL A 88 9.91 -3.04 0.15
CA VAL A 88 10.60 -3.96 1.07
C VAL A 88 10.34 -5.42 0.71
N LYS A 89 9.08 -5.75 0.38
CA LYS A 89 8.69 -7.12 -0.02
C LYS A 89 9.20 -7.51 -1.41
N ASN A 90 9.57 -6.54 -2.25
CA ASN A 90 10.01 -6.73 -3.62
C ASN A 90 11.33 -5.99 -3.87
N PRO A 91 12.45 -6.45 -3.29
CA PRO A 91 13.71 -5.71 -3.29
C PRO A 91 14.34 -5.58 -4.68
N SER A 92 13.89 -6.32 -5.69
CA SER A 92 14.32 -6.17 -7.08
C SER A 92 14.08 -4.76 -7.62
N PHE A 93 13.04 -4.06 -7.16
CA PHE A 93 12.77 -2.67 -7.53
C PHE A 93 13.78 -1.68 -6.96
N LEU A 94 14.60 -2.08 -5.99
CA LEU A 94 15.62 -1.22 -5.40
C LEU A 94 16.89 -1.15 -6.27
N ASN A 95 17.08 -2.08 -7.21
CA ASN A 95 18.25 -2.09 -8.08
C ASN A 95 18.03 -1.23 -9.33
N ILE A 96 18.27 0.07 -9.18
CA ILE A 96 18.37 1.03 -10.29
C ILE A 96 19.85 1.14 -10.69
N GLU A 97 20.37 0.11 -11.34
CA GLU A 97 21.64 0.24 -12.05
C GLU A 97 21.43 1.19 -13.24
N SER A 98 21.99 2.40 -13.08
CA SER A 98 22.32 3.37 -14.14
C SER A 98 21.30 3.53 -15.28
N VAL A 99 20.23 4.29 -15.04
CA VAL A 99 19.65 5.07 -16.15
C VAL A 99 20.58 6.27 -16.34
N SER A 100 21.38 6.21 -17.41
CA SER A 100 22.31 7.25 -17.87
C SER A 100 21.58 8.50 -18.37
#